data_AF-A0A7S2Z9L9-F1
#
_entry.id   AF-A0A7S2Z9L9-F1
#
_cell.length_a   1.000
_cell.length_b   1.000
_cell.length_c   1.000
_cell.angle_alpha   90.00
_cell.angle_beta   90.00
_cell.angle_gamma   90.00
#
_symmetry.space_group_name_H-M   'P 1'
#
loop_
_entity.id
_entity.type
_entity.pdbx_description
1 polymer ?
#
loop_
_entity_poly.entity_id
_entity_poly.type
_entity_poly.pdbx_seq_one_letter_code
_entity_poly.pdbx_strand_id
1 'polypeptide(L)'
;MPILLGLCLLHACRATKYERVTLFKGIGAQIESGGLLMQTSKTFFERNEIAAVLINEAVTAVDVYYYLCFVIKGSEELAIGFPTSRPSANFLAQVYKEAKRFFPPTF
;
A
#
# COMPACT_ATOMS: atom_id res chain seq x y z
N MET A 1 -12.42 -35.63 -9.02
CA MET A 1 -12.15 -35.42 -7.58
C MET A 1 -10.77 -34.81 -7.29
N PRO A 2 -9.62 -35.32 -7.80
CA PRO A 2 -8.31 -34.73 -7.48
C PRO A 2 -8.08 -33.36 -8.12
N ILE A 3 -8.64 -33.11 -9.31
CA ILE A 3 -8.54 -31.83 -10.01
C ILE A 3 -9.30 -30.72 -9.26
N LEU A 4 -10.49 -31.05 -8.74
CA LEU A 4 -11.31 -30.12 -7.98
C LEU A 4 -10.64 -29.79 -6.63
N LEU A 5 -10.06 -30.80 -5.97
CA LEU A 5 -9.28 -30.62 -4.74
C LEU A 5 -8.03 -29.77 -5.00
N GLY A 6 -7.32 -30.02 -6.10
CA GLY A 6 -6.16 -29.22 -6.51
C GLY A 6 -6.53 -27.77 -6.86
N LEU A 7 -7.64 -27.54 -7.55
CA LEU A 7 -8.17 -26.19 -7.82
C LEU A 7 -8.61 -25.49 -6.54
N CYS A 8 -9.27 -26.18 -5.62
CA CYS A 8 -9.64 -25.65 -4.31
C CYS A 8 -8.41 -25.31 -3.45
N LEU A 9 -7.37 -26.16 -3.45
CA LEU A 9 -6.12 -25.90 -2.76
C LEU A 9 -5.37 -24.71 -3.37
N LEU A 10 -5.34 -24.58 -4.70
CA LEU A 10 -4.75 -23.41 -5.38
C LEU A 10 -5.53 -22.13 -5.10
N HIS A 11 -6.86 -22.18 -5.06
CA HIS A 11 -7.70 -21.04 -4.67
C HIS A 11 -7.52 -20.68 -3.20
N ALA A 12 -7.43 -21.67 -2.29
CA ALA A 12 -7.19 -21.46 -0.87
C ALA A 12 -5.77 -20.91 -0.60
N CYS A 13 -4.75 -21.35 -1.36
CA CYS A 13 -3.40 -20.78 -1.29
C CYS A 13 -3.33 -19.33 -1.81
N ARG A 14 -4.34 -18.88 -2.58
CA ARG A 14 -4.49 -17.48 -3.01
C ARG A 14 -5.19 -16.60 -1.98
N ALA A 15 -5.73 -17.16 -0.89
CA ALA A 15 -6.96 -16.61 -0.31
C ALA A 15 -6.84 -15.52 0.77
N THR A 16 -5.67 -15.19 1.29
CA THR A 16 -5.59 -14.00 2.17
C THR A 16 -4.30 -13.26 1.90
N LYS A 17 -4.37 -12.22 1.08
CA LYS A 17 -3.38 -11.15 1.03
C LYS A 17 -3.96 -9.98 1.78
N TYR A 18 -3.23 -9.46 2.77
CA TYR A 18 -3.60 -8.21 3.41
C TYR A 18 -2.50 -7.18 3.13
N GLU A 19 -2.94 -5.94 3.00
CA GLU A 19 -2.07 -4.77 2.95
C GLU A 19 -2.62 -3.75 3.93
N ARG A 20 -1.73 -3.06 4.64
CA ARG A 20 -2.09 -2.12 5.68
C ARG A 20 -1.12 -0.94 5.66
N VAL A 21 -1.71 0.24 5.67
CA VAL A 21 -1.00 1.48 6.00
C VAL A 21 -1.45 1.91 7.39
N THR A 22 -0.51 2.03 8.31
CA THR A 22 -0.77 2.54 9.67
C THR A 22 -0.09 3.89 9.84
N LEU A 23 -0.86 4.92 10.20
CA LEU A 23 -0.35 6.27 10.41
C LEU A 23 -0.20 6.52 11.92
N PHE A 24 0.99 6.92 12.35
CA PHE A 24 1.29 7.26 13.73
C PHE A 24 1.54 8.76 13.85
N LYS A 25 0.61 9.49 14.49
CA LYS A 25 0.67 10.95 14.56
C LYS A 25 1.93 11.40 15.28
N GLY A 26 2.73 12.23 14.60
CA GLY A 26 4.00 12.74 15.13
C GLY A 26 5.15 11.72 15.14
N ILE A 27 4.93 10.47 14.72
CA ILE A 27 5.95 9.42 14.77
C ILE A 27 6.35 8.97 13.36
N GLY A 28 5.40 8.64 12.48
CA GLY A 28 5.71 8.08 11.17
C GLY A 28 4.60 7.25 10.57
N ALA A 29 4.89 6.53 9.49
CA ALA A 29 3.94 5.63 8.84
C ALA A 29 4.56 4.23 8.69
N GLN A 30 3.72 3.22 8.80
CA GLN A 30 4.10 1.83 8.56
C GLN A 30 3.32 1.29 7.38
N ILE A 31 4.02 0.61 6.48
CA ILE A 31 3.45 -0.15 5.38
C ILE A 31 3.70 -1.63 5.67
N GLU A 32 2.64 -2.42 5.65
CA GLU A 32 2.68 -3.84 5.95
C GLU A 32 1.90 -4.62 4.90
N SER A 33 2.45 -5.76 4.47
CA SER A 33 1.76 -6.70 3.61
C SER A 33 2.08 -8.14 4.02
N GLY A 34 1.14 -9.05 3.90
CA GLY A 34 1.37 -10.47 4.22
C GLY A 34 0.34 -11.40 3.60
N GLY A 35 0.59 -12.71 3.70
CA GLY A 35 -0.38 -13.72 3.31
C GLY A 35 -0.11 -15.13 3.82
N LEU A 36 -1.06 -16.03 3.55
CA LEU A 36 -1.17 -17.36 4.20
C LEU A 36 0.07 -18.27 4.07
N LEU A 37 0.89 -18.06 3.03
CA LEU A 37 2.03 -18.91 2.65
C LEU A 37 3.30 -18.09 2.31
N MET A 38 3.32 -16.77 2.55
CA MET A 38 4.41 -15.90 2.11
C MET A 38 4.78 -14.84 3.14
N GLN A 39 6.09 -14.53 3.15
CA GLN A 39 6.81 -13.53 3.92
C GLN A 39 5.98 -12.27 4.21
N THR A 40 5.88 -11.91 5.49
CA THR A 40 5.38 -10.61 5.90
C THR A 40 6.43 -9.55 5.58
N SER A 41 6.03 -8.50 4.87
CA SER A 41 6.83 -7.29 4.70
C SER A 41 6.30 -6.22 5.64
N LYS A 42 7.20 -5.55 6.34
CA LYS A 42 6.88 -4.47 7.27
C LYS A 42 7.98 -3.42 7.19
N THR A 43 7.64 -2.24 6.71
CA THR A 43 8.56 -1.12 6.62
C THR A 43 7.98 0.06 7.38
N PHE A 44 8.81 0.69 8.21
CA PHE A 44 8.44 1.88 8.96
C PHE A 44 9.26 3.06 8.44
N PHE A 45 8.59 4.18 8.20
CA PHE A 45 9.19 5.45 7.81
C PHE A 45 8.94 6.46 8.92
N GLU A 46 10.00 7.07 9.44
CA GLU A 46 9.89 8.10 10.45
C GLU A 46 9.23 9.36 9.88
N ARG A 47 8.58 10.13 10.75
CA ARG A 47 7.86 11.35 10.36
C ARG A 47 8.77 12.31 9.59
N ASN A 48 10.03 12.42 10.00
CA ASN A 48 10.98 13.36 9.42
C ASN A 48 11.51 12.92 8.06
N GLU A 49 11.41 11.63 7.74
CA GLU A 49 11.78 11.05 6.44
C GLU A 49 10.65 11.25 5.41
N ILE A 50 9.40 11.37 5.85
CA ILE A 50 8.25 11.56 4.94
C ILE A 50 8.14 13.05 4.55
N ALA A 51 8.44 13.35 3.28
CA ALA A 51 8.32 14.69 2.72
C ALA A 51 6.87 15.07 2.39
N ALA A 52 6.11 14.12 1.84
CA ALA A 52 4.73 14.29 1.42
C ALA A 52 4.02 12.94 1.25
N VAL A 53 2.70 13.00 1.15
CA VAL A 53 1.84 11.88 0.73
C VAL A 53 1.15 12.29 -0.56
N LEU A 54 1.06 11.38 -1.53
CA LEU A 54 0.48 11.62 -2.84
C LEU A 54 -0.48 10.49 -3.21
N ILE A 55 -1.46 10.83 -4.05
CA ILE A 55 -2.12 9.84 -4.91
C ILE A 55 -1.55 10.06 -6.29
N ASN A 56 -0.95 9.03 -6.88
CA ASN A 56 -0.48 9.08 -8.26
C ASN A 56 -1.33 8.16 -9.16
N GLU A 57 -1.33 8.47 -10.45
CA GLU A 57 -1.97 7.67 -11.49
C GLU A 57 -0.94 6.73 -12.12
N ALA A 58 -1.35 5.49 -12.37
CA ALA A 58 -0.63 4.54 -13.19
C ALA A 58 -1.46 4.26 -14.44
N VAL A 59 -0.88 4.53 -15.60
CA VAL A 59 -1.49 4.30 -16.91
C VAL A 59 -0.84 3.07 -17.54
N THR A 60 -1.68 2.13 -17.94
CA THR A 60 -1.28 0.96 -18.72
C THR A 60 -1.94 1.01 -20.09
N ALA A 61 -1.61 0.08 -20.98
CA ALA A 61 -2.23 0.01 -22.30
C ALA A 61 -3.76 -0.22 -22.26
N VAL A 62 -4.29 -0.78 -21.16
CA VAL A 62 -5.68 -1.27 -21.07
C VAL A 62 -6.45 -0.74 -19.85
N ASP A 63 -5.78 -0.05 -18.94
CA ASP A 63 -6.33 0.32 -17.64
C ASP A 63 -5.60 1.55 -17.07
N VAL A 64 -6.34 2.32 -16.26
CA VAL A 64 -5.83 3.44 -15.49
C VAL A 64 -6.25 3.23 -14.05
N TYR A 65 -5.29 3.21 -13.13
CA TYR A 65 -5.57 3.06 -11.71
C TYR A 65 -4.77 4.05 -10.88
N TYR A 66 -5.24 4.30 -9.67
CA TYR A 66 -4.60 5.22 -8.72
C TYR A 66 -3.94 4.44 -7.61
N TYR A 67 -2.89 5.00 -7.03
CA TYR A 67 -2.21 4.42 -5.87
C TYR A 67 -1.75 5.51 -4.89
N LEU A 68 -1.85 5.19 -3.60
CA LEU A 68 -1.32 6.03 -2.52
C LEU A 68 0.18 5.76 -2.36
N CYS A 69 0.98 6.82 -2.26
CA CYS A 69 2.41 6.70 -2.00
C CYS A 69 2.93 7.81 -1.07
N PHE A 70 4.04 7.51 -0.41
CA PHE A 70 4.78 8.44 0.44
C PHE A 70 6.08 8.83 -0.27
N VAL A 71 6.35 10.13 -0.33
CA VAL A 71 7.63 10.67 -0.80
C VAL A 71 8.61 10.61 0.37
N ILE A 72 9.67 9.82 0.22
CA ILE A 72 10.68 9.64 1.26
C ILE A 72 11.90 10.51 0.92
N LYS A 73 12.36 11.32 1.87
CA LYS A 73 13.51 12.22 1.70
C LYS A 73 14.76 11.41 1.41
N GLY A 74 15.52 11.82 0.39
CA GLY A 74 16.75 11.14 -0.01
C GLY A 74 16.54 9.80 -0.72
N SER A 75 15.29 9.40 -0.97
CA SER A 75 14.95 8.25 -1.81
C SER A 75 14.49 8.71 -3.18
N GLU A 76 14.97 8.05 -4.23
CA GLU A 76 14.43 8.22 -5.60
C GLU A 76 13.13 7.44 -5.79
N GLU A 77 12.89 6.43 -4.95
CA GLU A 77 11.69 5.60 -4.99
C GLU A 77 10.59 6.12 -4.07
N LEU A 78 9.34 5.92 -4.50
CA LEU A 78 8.14 6.20 -3.72
C LEU A 78 7.77 4.96 -2.88
N ALA A 79 7.47 5.18 -1.60
CA ALA A 79 6.95 4.10 -0.77
C ALA A 79 5.45 3.90 -1.04
N ILE A 80 5.09 2.83 -1.73
CA ILE A 80 3.72 2.52 -2.14
C ILE A 80 2.93 1.95 -0.95
N GLY A 81 1.82 2.59 -0.58
CA GLY A 81 1.02 2.18 0.59
C GLY A 81 0.30 0.84 0.42
N PHE A 82 -0.11 0.53 -0.79
CA PHE A 82 -0.81 -0.69 -1.17
C PHE A 82 -0.14 -1.28 -2.42
N PRO A 83 0.98 -2.01 -2.27
CA PRO A 83 1.84 -2.37 -3.39
C PRO A 83 1.20 -3.26 -4.46
N THR A 84 0.26 -4.12 -4.06
CA THR A 84 -0.35 -5.13 -4.94
C THR A 84 -1.85 -4.96 -5.11
N SER A 85 -2.55 -4.46 -4.09
CA SER A 85 -3.96 -4.16 -4.24
C SER A 85 -4.17 -2.88 -5.05
N ARG A 86 -5.32 -2.78 -5.71
CA ARG A 86 -5.78 -1.57 -6.41
C ARG A 86 -7.04 -1.06 -5.70
N PRO A 87 -6.92 -0.43 -4.52
CA PRO A 87 -8.09 0.06 -3.81
C PRO A 87 -8.84 1.09 -4.66
N SER A 88 -10.15 1.23 -4.42
CA SER A 88 -10.95 2.20 -5.15
C SER A 88 -10.47 3.63 -4.90
N ALA A 89 -10.67 4.52 -5.87
CA ALA A 89 -10.30 5.93 -5.73
C ALA A 89 -10.94 6.58 -4.49
N ASN A 90 -12.19 6.21 -4.16
CA ASN A 90 -12.88 6.70 -2.96
C ASN A 90 -12.17 6.27 -1.67
N PHE A 91 -11.69 5.02 -1.60
CA PHE A 91 -10.92 4.54 -0.46
C PHE A 91 -9.58 5.28 -0.35
N LEU A 92 -8.84 5.39 -1.46
CA LEU A 92 -7.57 6.09 -1.50
C LEU A 92 -7.70 7.57 -1.11
N ALA A 93 -8.75 8.25 -1.56
CA ALA A 93 -9.02 9.65 -1.20
C ALA A 93 -9.25 9.84 0.30
N GLN A 94 -9.95 8.91 0.96
CA GLN A 94 -10.15 8.94 2.41
C GLN A 94 -8.83 8.75 3.16
N VAL A 95 -8.04 7.74 2.80
CA VAL A 95 -6.74 7.48 3.43
C VAL A 95 -5.79 8.67 3.20
N TYR A 96 -5.75 9.20 1.99
CA TYR A 96 -4.95 10.38 1.65
C TYR A 96 -5.31 11.60 2.50
N LYS A 97 -6.61 11.88 2.70
CA LYS A 97 -7.07 13.01 3.51
C LYS A 97 -6.54 12.92 4.95
N GLU A 98 -6.56 11.73 5.54
CA GLU A 98 -6.00 11.52 6.89
C GLU A 98 -4.47 11.55 6.89
N ALA A 99 -3.82 10.89 5.94
CA ALA A 99 -2.38 10.89 5.80
C ALA A 99 -1.82 12.31 5.61
N LYS A 100 -2.48 13.17 4.81
CA LYS A 100 -2.08 14.57 4.61
C LYS A 100 -2.14 15.40 5.89
N ARG A 101 -3.05 15.09 6.83
CA ARG A 101 -3.11 15.76 8.13
C ARG A 101 -1.93 15.38 9.03
N PHE A 102 -1.46 14.14 8.92
CA PHE A 102 -0.32 13.63 9.69
C PHE A 102 1.01 14.07 9.07
N PHE A 103 1.03 14.15 7.74
CA PHE A 103 2.18 14.42 6.90
C PHE A 103 1.90 15.59 5.95
N PRO A 104 1.75 16.83 6.44
CA PRO A 104 1.68 17.99 5.57
C PRO A 104 2.93 18.08 4.69
N PRO A 105 2.80 18.51 3.42
CA PRO A 105 3.92 18.64 2.49
C PRO A 105 4.96 19.64 3.01
N THR A 106 6.24 19.35 2.75
CA THR A 106 7.39 20.14 3.24
C THR A 106 8.30 20.65 2.13
N PHE A 107 7.85 20.61 0.88
CA PHE A 107 8.52 21.21 -0.27
C PHE A 107 8.17 22.68 -0.45
#